data_AF-A0A8H7CI94-F1
#
_entry.id   AF-A0A8H7CI94-F1
#
_cell.length_a   1.000
_cell.length_b   1.000
_cell.length_c   1.000
_cell.angle_alpha   90.00
_cell.angle_beta   90.00
_cell.angle_gamma   90.00
#
_symmetry.space_group_name_H-M   'P 1'
#
loop_
_entity.id
_entity.type
_entity.pdbx_description
1 polymer ?
#
loop_
_entity_poly.entity_id
_entity_poly.type
_entity_poly.pdbx_seq_one_letter_code
_entity_poly.pdbx_strand_id
1 'polypeptide(L)'
;MACPYAHGPPLNTDIAGIGVRVSFYVQNLCLFYLSGNADSMYTLMLTITSMAVTSLILSLRPEPDITFHDGLVISYLLGFSVLSLFFFISDRPMVRVVFILQNCAVSVFTLVLWITAKTFGSTPACNANAFIFLFTPIHALKPGRIISLVFAGLGAFGVAFSVLGLCIFVIALFCGACCSKAVDDPEDSQAPDNSSIASSAVISVPWIQHAILTAQALLWTSSVVNTELLIHFNHFALPDGQRSPWQFGQILPMFLTIISLRSVYKAWRGEDAASPTRSPPPLPPVRRM
;
A
#
# COMPACT_ATOMS: atom_id res chain seq x y z
N MET A 1 15.23 -0.67 -33.49
CA MET A 1 13.86 -0.53 -34.04
C MET A 1 13.32 0.81 -33.57
N ALA A 2 12.70 1.59 -34.46
CA ALA A 2 12.03 2.83 -34.06
C ALA A 2 10.71 2.51 -33.35
N CYS A 3 10.29 3.37 -32.41
CA CYS A 3 8.97 3.26 -31.79
C CYS A 3 7.90 3.55 -32.86
N PRO A 4 6.87 2.70 -33.01
CA PRO A 4 5.80 2.93 -34.01
C PRO A 4 4.86 4.07 -33.61
N TYR A 5 4.90 4.50 -32.36
CA TYR A 5 4.11 5.62 -31.85
C TYR A 5 4.96 6.90 -31.88
N ALA A 6 4.36 8.02 -32.27
CA ALA A 6 5.01 9.33 -32.15
C ALA A 6 5.32 9.68 -30.67
N HIS A 7 4.58 9.07 -29.74
CA HIS A 7 4.65 9.27 -28.30
C HIS A 7 4.64 7.92 -27.55
N GLY A 8 3.98 7.85 -26.39
CA GLY A 8 3.77 6.61 -25.65
C GLY A 8 2.74 5.69 -26.33
N PRO A 9 2.86 4.36 -26.15
CA PRO A 9 1.83 3.41 -26.55
C PRO A 9 0.50 3.70 -25.82
N PRO A 10 -0.64 3.19 -26.33
CA PRO A 10 -1.91 3.35 -25.64
C PRO A 10 -1.86 2.70 -24.25
N LEU A 11 -2.42 3.41 -23.27
CA LEU A 11 -2.46 2.95 -21.88
C LEU A 11 -3.47 1.80 -21.73
N ASN A 12 -3.08 0.72 -21.07
CA ASN A 12 -3.98 -0.38 -20.76
C ASN A 12 -5.01 0.07 -19.72
N THR A 13 -6.26 0.21 -20.17
CA THR A 13 -7.35 0.75 -19.35
C THR A 13 -7.78 -0.16 -18.22
N ASP A 14 -7.50 -1.46 -18.26
CA ASP A 14 -7.85 -2.38 -17.17
C ASP A 14 -7.00 -2.16 -15.90
N ILE A 15 -5.76 -1.71 -16.06
CA ILE A 15 -4.77 -1.64 -14.98
C ILE A 15 -4.32 -0.20 -14.67
N ALA A 16 -4.31 0.69 -15.65
CA ALA A 16 -3.91 2.08 -15.46
C ALA A 16 -5.01 3.07 -15.88
N GLY A 17 -6.20 2.57 -16.20
CA GLY A 17 -7.37 3.38 -16.56
C GLY A 17 -7.85 4.29 -15.44
N ILE A 18 -8.68 5.27 -15.81
CA ILE A 18 -9.16 6.32 -14.90
C ILE A 18 -9.88 5.74 -13.66
N GLY A 19 -10.69 4.69 -13.81
CA GLY A 19 -11.38 4.06 -12.69
C GLY A 19 -10.43 3.47 -11.65
N VAL A 20 -9.34 2.85 -12.10
CA VAL A 20 -8.28 2.35 -11.20
C VAL A 20 -7.63 3.51 -10.45
N ARG A 21 -7.19 4.56 -11.17
CA ARG A 21 -6.50 5.70 -10.56
C ARG A 21 -7.37 6.41 -9.53
N VAL A 22 -8.60 6.73 -9.89
CA VAL A 22 -9.58 7.37 -8.99
C VAL A 22 -9.83 6.50 -7.76
N SER A 23 -9.94 5.18 -7.92
CA SER A 23 -10.09 4.26 -6.78
C SER A 23 -8.91 4.37 -5.81
N PHE A 24 -7.68 4.35 -6.31
CA PHE A 24 -6.50 4.53 -5.46
C PHE A 24 -6.50 5.89 -4.76
N TYR A 25 -6.85 6.97 -5.45
CA TYR A 25 -6.89 8.31 -4.86
C TYR A 25 -7.93 8.39 -3.73
N VAL A 26 -9.14 7.88 -3.97
CA VAL A 26 -10.23 7.90 -3.00
C VAL A 26 -9.94 6.95 -1.83
N GLN A 27 -9.41 5.74 -2.06
CA GLN A 27 -9.07 4.82 -0.98
C GLN A 27 -7.97 5.37 -0.07
N ASN A 28 -6.93 6.01 -0.63
CA ASN A 28 -5.90 6.68 0.17
C ASN A 28 -6.47 7.87 0.95
N LEU A 29 -7.40 8.63 0.35
CA LEU A 29 -8.09 9.72 1.03
C LEU A 29 -8.98 9.20 2.17
N CYS A 30 -9.69 8.08 1.97
CA CYS A 30 -10.48 7.44 3.02
C CYS A 30 -9.61 6.94 4.17
N LEU A 31 -8.45 6.33 3.87
CA LEU A 31 -7.49 5.90 4.87
C LEU A 31 -7.02 7.08 5.74
N PHE A 32 -6.75 8.23 5.10
CA PHE A 32 -6.39 9.47 5.77
C PHE A 32 -7.50 9.96 6.73
N TYR A 33 -8.74 10.06 6.25
CA TYR A 33 -9.88 10.51 7.06
C TYR A 33 -10.19 9.58 8.23
N LEU A 34 -10.03 8.27 8.02
CA LEU A 34 -10.31 7.25 9.03
C LEU A 34 -9.15 6.97 9.99
N SER A 35 -8.02 7.67 9.84
CA SER A 35 -6.84 7.55 10.69
C SER A 35 -6.39 6.10 10.92
N GLY A 36 -6.42 5.27 9.87
CA GLY A 36 -6.02 3.87 9.99
C GLY A 36 -7.10 2.91 10.53
N ASN A 37 -8.39 3.18 10.30
CA ASN A 37 -9.42 2.17 10.50
C ASN A 37 -9.06 0.87 9.74
N ALA A 38 -9.15 -0.26 10.45
CA ALA A 38 -8.71 -1.55 9.94
C ALA A 38 -9.39 -1.94 8.62
N ASP A 39 -10.68 -1.67 8.44
CA ASP A 39 -11.42 -2.04 7.23
C ASP A 39 -10.90 -1.28 6.01
N SER A 40 -10.64 0.02 6.17
CA SER A 40 -10.07 0.84 5.10
C SER A 40 -8.63 0.44 4.79
N MET A 41 -7.84 0.09 5.81
CA MET A 41 -6.50 -0.44 5.63
C MET A 41 -6.53 -1.75 4.85
N TYR A 42 -7.32 -2.74 5.28
CA TYR A 42 -7.40 -4.04 4.60
C TYR A 42 -7.87 -3.92 3.15
N THR A 43 -8.83 -3.04 2.89
CA THR A 43 -9.35 -2.80 1.54
C THR A 43 -8.27 -2.21 0.63
N LEU A 44 -7.52 -1.22 1.12
CA LEU A 44 -6.40 -0.64 0.36
C LEU A 44 -5.27 -1.68 0.20
N MET A 45 -4.96 -2.45 1.23
CA MET A 45 -3.93 -3.50 1.18
C MET A 45 -4.27 -4.58 0.15
N LEU A 46 -5.54 -5.00 0.10
CA LEU A 46 -6.05 -5.95 -0.90
C LEU A 46 -5.93 -5.37 -2.31
N THR A 47 -6.31 -4.11 -2.51
CA THR A 47 -6.22 -3.42 -3.80
C THR A 47 -4.76 -3.33 -4.28
N ILE A 48 -3.84 -2.93 -3.40
CA ILE A 48 -2.40 -2.86 -3.72
C ILE A 48 -1.86 -4.24 -4.05
N THR A 49 -2.17 -5.26 -3.24
CA THR A 49 -1.69 -6.63 -3.46
C THR A 49 -2.20 -7.19 -4.78
N SER A 50 -3.50 -7.06 -5.04
CA SER A 50 -4.11 -7.50 -6.30
C SER A 50 -3.47 -6.80 -7.50
N MET A 51 -3.26 -5.49 -7.43
CA MET A 51 -2.65 -4.74 -8.52
C MET A 51 -1.19 -5.14 -8.74
N ALA A 52 -0.39 -5.27 -7.68
CA ALA A 52 1.02 -5.65 -7.77
C ALA A 52 1.16 -7.06 -8.37
N VAL A 53 0.37 -8.03 -7.89
CA VAL A 53 0.40 -9.41 -8.38
C VAL A 53 -0.08 -9.49 -9.83
N THR A 54 -1.20 -8.86 -10.18
CA THR A 54 -1.69 -8.85 -11.57
C THR A 54 -0.67 -8.22 -12.51
N SER A 55 -0.09 -7.07 -12.13
CA SER A 55 0.92 -6.40 -12.96
C SER A 55 2.18 -7.23 -13.13
N LEU A 56 2.61 -7.92 -12.07
CA LEU A 56 3.75 -8.85 -12.13
C LEU A 56 3.45 -10.01 -13.08
N ILE A 57 2.28 -10.64 -12.96
CA ILE A 57 1.86 -11.75 -13.84
C ILE A 57 1.83 -11.28 -15.31
N LEU A 58 1.21 -10.13 -15.60
CA LEU A 58 1.13 -9.59 -16.95
C LEU A 58 2.52 -9.21 -17.51
N SER A 59 3.43 -8.75 -16.66
CA SER A 59 4.80 -8.39 -17.05
C SER A 59 5.72 -9.58 -17.35
N LEU A 60 5.44 -10.74 -16.75
CA LEU A 60 6.25 -11.95 -16.88
C LEU A 60 5.73 -12.93 -17.94
N ARG A 61 4.65 -12.59 -18.65
CA ARG A 61 4.19 -13.39 -19.79
C ARG A 61 5.21 -13.38 -20.92
N PRO A 62 5.34 -14.48 -21.70
CA PRO A 62 6.20 -14.51 -22.90
C PRO A 62 5.87 -13.40 -23.89
N GLU A 63 4.57 -13.10 -24.01
CA GLU A 63 4.03 -11.94 -24.73
C GLU A 63 3.40 -11.01 -23.68
N PRO A 64 4.14 -10.02 -23.15
CA PRO A 64 3.65 -9.19 -22.06
C PRO A 64 2.52 -8.27 -22.52
N ASP A 65 1.35 -8.37 -21.88
CA ASP A 65 0.16 -7.55 -22.19
C ASP A 65 0.25 -6.11 -21.65
N ILE A 66 1.30 -5.83 -20.88
CA ILE A 66 1.55 -4.55 -20.20
C ILE A 66 2.71 -3.82 -20.87
N THR A 67 2.59 -2.51 -21.08
CA THR A 67 3.68 -1.67 -21.56
C THR A 67 4.53 -1.16 -20.39
N PHE A 68 5.76 -0.71 -20.65
CA PHE A 68 6.56 -0.04 -19.62
C PHE A 68 5.86 1.19 -19.01
N HIS A 69 5.07 1.89 -19.81
CA HIS A 69 4.35 3.08 -19.37
C HIS A 69 3.20 2.74 -18.41
N ASP A 70 2.46 1.66 -18.67
CA ASP A 70 1.48 1.13 -17.72
C ASP A 70 2.17 0.78 -16.39
N GLY A 71 3.32 0.11 -16.48
CA GLY A 71 4.14 -0.24 -15.33
C GLY A 71 4.58 0.99 -14.52
N LEU A 72 4.94 2.09 -15.19
CA LEU A 72 5.27 3.36 -14.53
C LEU A 72 4.08 3.92 -13.77
N VAL A 73 2.90 4.02 -14.39
CA VAL A 73 1.69 4.53 -13.73
C VAL A 73 1.35 3.68 -12.50
N ILE A 74 1.38 2.35 -12.66
CA ILE A 74 1.11 1.42 -11.56
C ILE A 74 2.16 1.55 -10.45
N SER A 75 3.44 1.69 -10.78
CA SER A 75 4.49 1.86 -9.77
C SER A 75 4.29 3.13 -8.92
N TYR A 76 3.79 4.23 -9.51
CA TYR A 76 3.45 5.45 -8.79
C TYR A 76 2.24 5.23 -7.85
N LEU A 77 1.18 4.61 -8.35
CA LEU A 77 -0.02 4.30 -7.54
C LEU A 77 0.33 3.40 -6.35
N LEU A 78 1.11 2.34 -6.58
CA LEU A 78 1.53 1.41 -5.53
C LEU A 78 2.50 2.07 -4.55
N GLY A 79 3.51 2.79 -5.04
CA GLY A 79 4.53 3.44 -4.21
C GLY A 79 3.93 4.44 -3.24
N PHE A 80 3.03 5.32 -3.72
CA PHE A 80 2.34 6.27 -2.85
C PHE A 80 1.39 5.58 -1.85
N SER A 81 0.68 4.53 -2.28
CA SER A 81 -0.25 3.85 -1.38
C SER A 81 0.47 3.05 -0.29
N VAL A 82 1.62 2.47 -0.59
CA VAL A 82 2.53 1.87 0.39
C VAL A 82 3.03 2.93 1.37
N LEU A 83 3.49 4.08 0.87
CA LEU A 83 3.97 5.18 1.72
C LEU A 83 2.87 5.69 2.65
N SER A 84 1.61 5.78 2.16
CA SER A 84 0.47 6.17 2.98
C SER A 84 0.15 5.13 4.06
N LEU A 85 0.16 3.84 3.73
CA LEU A 85 -0.06 2.76 4.71
C LEU A 85 1.01 2.71 5.80
N PHE A 86 2.25 3.09 5.49
CA PHE A 86 3.34 3.12 6.47
C PHE A 86 3.03 4.02 7.66
N PHE A 87 2.37 5.17 7.45
CA PHE A 87 1.97 6.08 8.53
C PHE A 87 0.84 5.55 9.42
N PHE A 88 0.08 4.55 8.95
CA PHE A 88 -1.10 4.01 9.64
C PHE A 88 -0.90 2.56 10.07
N ILE A 89 0.33 2.05 10.09
CA ILE A 89 0.56 0.64 10.42
C ILE A 89 0.05 0.32 11.83
N SER A 90 -0.87 -0.64 11.92
CA SER A 90 -1.45 -1.07 13.18
C SER A 90 -0.53 -2.09 13.87
N ASP A 91 -0.50 -2.08 15.19
CA ASP A 91 0.24 -3.07 15.99
C ASP A 91 -0.36 -4.48 15.94
N ARG A 92 -1.53 -4.64 15.33
CA ARG A 92 -2.17 -5.93 15.16
C ARG A 92 -1.28 -6.87 14.32
N PRO A 93 -0.94 -8.07 14.82
CA PRO A 93 0.02 -8.97 14.16
C PRO A 93 -0.45 -9.38 12.76
N MET A 94 -1.75 -9.61 12.58
CA MET A 94 -2.32 -9.95 11.27
C MET A 94 -2.14 -8.82 10.24
N VAL A 95 -2.33 -7.56 10.65
CA VAL A 95 -2.12 -6.39 9.76
C VAL A 95 -0.65 -6.30 9.35
N ARG A 96 0.27 -6.52 10.30
CA ARG A 96 1.72 -6.53 10.02
C ARG A 96 2.10 -7.62 9.01
N VAL A 97 1.60 -8.84 9.15
CA VAL A 97 1.87 -9.94 8.20
C VAL A 97 1.36 -9.59 6.80
N VAL A 98 0.12 -9.12 6.68
CA VAL A 98 -0.47 -8.74 5.38
C VAL A 98 0.33 -7.58 4.75
N PHE A 99 0.70 -6.58 5.55
CA PHE A 99 1.53 -5.46 5.08
C PHE A 99 2.90 -5.94 4.57
N ILE A 100 3.58 -6.85 5.27
CA ILE A 100 4.87 -7.41 4.83
C ILE A 100 4.72 -8.14 3.49
N LEU A 101 3.71 -9.02 3.37
CA LEU A 101 3.45 -9.76 2.13
C LEU A 101 3.15 -8.84 0.95
N GLN A 102 2.30 -7.84 1.16
CA GLN A 102 1.99 -6.83 0.16
C GLN A 102 3.24 -6.06 -0.28
N ASN A 103 4.05 -5.58 0.66
CA ASN A 103 5.26 -4.82 0.33
C ASN A 103 6.30 -5.67 -0.39
N CYS A 104 6.35 -6.98 -0.11
CA CYS A 104 7.16 -7.92 -0.87
C CYS A 104 6.70 -7.96 -2.34
N ALA A 105 5.40 -8.13 -2.60
CA ALA A 105 4.85 -8.12 -3.96
C ALA A 105 5.14 -6.80 -4.71
N VAL A 106 4.92 -5.66 -4.05
CA VAL A 106 5.20 -4.33 -4.63
C VAL A 106 6.69 -4.14 -4.92
N SER A 107 7.56 -4.58 -4.01
CA SER A 107 9.02 -4.47 -4.16
C SER A 107 9.53 -5.33 -5.32
N VAL A 108 9.05 -6.59 -5.41
CA VAL A 108 9.39 -7.49 -6.53
C VAL A 108 8.92 -6.90 -7.86
N PHE A 109 7.67 -6.45 -7.96
CA PHE A 109 7.17 -5.79 -9.17
C PHE A 109 8.01 -4.58 -9.57
N THR A 110 8.29 -3.69 -8.61
CA THR A 110 9.06 -2.47 -8.85
C THR A 110 10.49 -2.79 -9.28
N LEU A 111 11.15 -3.75 -8.64
CA LEU A 111 12.49 -4.19 -9.03
C LEU A 111 12.49 -4.80 -10.43
N VAL A 112 11.55 -5.70 -10.75
CA VAL A 112 11.42 -6.29 -12.09
C VAL A 112 11.24 -5.20 -13.15
N LEU A 113 10.31 -4.26 -12.93
CA LEU A 113 10.06 -3.13 -13.82
C LEU A 113 11.34 -2.33 -14.10
N TRP A 114 12.08 -1.93 -13.07
CA TRP A 114 13.25 -1.05 -13.22
C TRP A 114 14.53 -1.76 -13.68
N ILE A 115 14.72 -3.02 -13.27
CA ILE A 115 15.82 -3.86 -13.75
C ILE A 115 15.65 -4.14 -15.24
N THR A 116 14.42 -4.46 -15.69
CA THR A 116 14.15 -4.79 -17.09
C THR A 116 13.66 -3.61 -17.93
N ALA A 117 13.68 -2.38 -17.41
CA ALA A 117 13.08 -1.19 -18.04
C ALA A 117 13.38 -0.99 -19.54
N LYS A 118 14.57 -1.38 -20.03
CA LYS A 118 14.93 -1.28 -21.45
C LYS A 118 14.16 -2.26 -22.35
N THR A 119 13.82 -3.43 -21.82
CA THR A 119 13.19 -4.54 -22.54
C THR A 119 11.79 -4.87 -22.00
N PHE A 120 11.32 -4.12 -21.02
CA PHE A 120 10.05 -4.37 -20.35
C PHE A 120 8.86 -4.10 -21.27
N GLY A 121 7.88 -5.01 -21.24
CA GLY A 121 6.57 -4.85 -21.84
C GLY A 121 6.49 -5.15 -23.33
N SER A 122 5.30 -4.98 -23.91
CA SER A 122 5.01 -5.33 -25.32
C SER A 122 5.73 -4.46 -26.34
N THR A 123 6.10 -3.24 -25.98
CA THR A 123 6.64 -2.23 -26.92
C THR A 123 7.99 -1.65 -26.44
N PRO A 124 9.04 -2.49 -26.29
CA PRO A 124 10.31 -2.05 -25.69
C PRO A 124 11.01 -0.93 -26.49
N ALA A 125 10.76 -0.84 -27.80
CA ALA A 125 11.27 0.23 -28.65
C ALA A 125 10.80 1.63 -28.22
N CYS A 126 9.69 1.74 -27.49
CA CYS A 126 9.12 3.00 -27.03
C CYS A 126 9.58 3.41 -25.63
N ASN A 127 10.25 2.53 -24.88
CA ASN A 127 10.63 2.79 -23.49
C ASN A 127 11.64 3.94 -23.38
N ALA A 128 12.40 4.23 -24.44
CA ALA A 128 13.34 5.36 -24.48
C ALA A 128 12.66 6.73 -24.43
N ASN A 129 11.40 6.81 -24.84
CA ASN A 129 10.61 8.04 -24.84
C ASN A 129 9.82 8.24 -23.54
N ALA A 130 9.90 7.29 -22.61
CA ALA A 130 9.17 7.36 -21.37
C ALA A 130 9.76 8.44 -20.44
N PHE A 131 8.88 9.24 -19.84
CA PHE A 131 9.21 10.24 -18.84
C PHE A 131 8.69 9.80 -17.47
N ILE A 132 9.46 10.07 -16.42
CA ILE A 132 8.96 10.15 -15.06
C ILE A 132 8.82 11.62 -14.67
N PHE A 133 7.89 11.92 -13.77
CA PHE A 133 7.70 13.27 -13.26
C PHE A 133 8.05 13.31 -11.77
N LEU A 134 9.08 14.09 -11.43
CA LEU A 134 9.49 14.38 -10.05
C LEU A 134 9.81 15.87 -9.98
N PHE A 135 8.78 16.70 -9.81
CA PHE A 135 8.80 18.17 -9.96
C PHE A 135 9.19 18.70 -11.35
N THR A 136 9.94 17.93 -12.12
CA THR A 136 10.33 18.17 -13.50
C THR A 136 10.24 16.88 -14.31
N PRO A 137 10.01 16.95 -15.62
CA PRO A 137 10.00 15.77 -16.48
C PRO A 137 11.43 15.25 -16.67
N ILE A 138 11.65 13.99 -16.33
CA ILE A 138 12.95 13.33 -16.38
C ILE A 138 12.81 12.07 -17.24
N HIS A 139 13.77 11.82 -18.14
CA HIS A 139 13.76 10.60 -18.95
C HIS A 139 13.89 9.35 -18.06
N ALA A 140 12.94 8.43 -18.18
CA ALA A 140 12.83 7.26 -17.31
C ALA A 140 14.05 6.33 -17.41
N LEU A 141 14.61 6.11 -18.60
CA LEU A 141 15.74 5.18 -18.78
C LEU A 141 17.12 5.73 -18.42
N LYS A 142 17.29 7.05 -18.33
CA LYS A 142 18.59 7.69 -18.05
C LYS A 142 18.74 7.94 -16.54
N PRO A 143 18.66 9.17 -15.97
CA PRO A 143 18.81 9.33 -14.54
C PRO A 143 17.59 8.76 -13.77
N GLY A 144 16.41 8.72 -14.39
CA GLY A 144 15.19 8.21 -13.76
C GLY A 144 15.30 6.76 -13.30
N ARG A 145 16.03 5.92 -14.04
CA ARG A 145 16.25 4.51 -13.71
C ARG A 145 17.11 4.36 -12.47
N ILE A 146 18.17 5.16 -12.36
CA ILE A 146 19.07 5.12 -11.20
C ILE A 146 18.30 5.56 -9.96
N ILE A 147 17.61 6.70 -10.04
CA ILE A 147 16.78 7.23 -8.94
C ILE A 147 15.77 6.18 -8.48
N SER A 148 15.04 5.59 -9.43
CA SER A 148 13.99 4.62 -9.11
C SER A 148 14.54 3.30 -8.57
N LEU A 149 15.70 2.83 -9.05
CA LEU A 149 16.39 1.66 -8.49
C LEU A 149 16.87 1.91 -7.06
N VAL A 150 17.34 3.12 -6.73
CA VAL A 150 17.71 3.49 -5.36
C VAL A 150 16.48 3.41 -4.45
N PHE A 151 15.36 4.02 -4.84
CA PHE A 151 14.11 3.93 -4.07
C PHE A 151 13.59 2.49 -3.94
N ALA A 152 13.63 1.72 -5.03
CA ALA A 152 13.23 0.31 -5.02
C ALA A 152 14.12 -0.54 -4.11
N GLY A 153 15.44 -0.29 -4.11
CA GLY A 153 16.41 -0.94 -3.25
C GLY A 153 16.18 -0.62 -1.77
N LEU A 154 15.93 0.66 -1.44
CA LEU A 154 15.57 1.08 -0.09
C LEU A 154 14.27 0.43 0.40
N GLY A 155 13.25 0.37 -0.47
CA GLY A 155 11.99 -0.33 -0.18
C GLY A 155 12.22 -1.82 0.08
N ALA A 156 12.94 -2.50 -0.80
CA ALA A 156 13.27 -3.92 -0.66
C ALA A 156 14.08 -4.21 0.61
N PHE A 157 15.02 -3.33 0.98
CA PHE A 157 15.76 -3.41 2.23
C PHE A 157 14.84 -3.30 3.46
N GLY A 158 13.92 -2.34 3.46
CA GLY A 158 12.92 -2.19 4.52
C GLY A 158 12.02 -3.43 4.67
N VAL A 159 11.63 -4.05 3.55
CA VAL A 159 10.89 -5.32 3.55
C VAL A 159 11.72 -6.45 4.15
N ALA A 160 12.98 -6.60 3.72
CA ALA A 160 13.87 -7.63 4.24
C ALA A 160 14.07 -7.50 5.76
N PHE A 161 14.26 -6.28 6.26
CA PHE A 161 14.35 -6.01 7.69
C PHE A 161 13.05 -6.36 8.43
N SER A 162 11.89 -6.01 7.86
CA SER A 162 10.58 -6.32 8.44
C SER A 162 10.32 -7.84 8.51
N VAL A 163 10.72 -8.59 7.47
CA VAL A 163 10.64 -10.06 7.45
C VAL A 163 11.56 -10.66 8.51
N LEU A 164 12.80 -10.16 8.64
CA LEU A 164 13.72 -10.63 9.67
C LEU A 164 13.16 -10.41 11.08
N GLY A 165 12.60 -9.23 11.35
CA GLY A 165 11.93 -8.92 12.62
C GLY A 165 10.75 -9.85 12.91
N LEU A 166 9.93 -10.17 11.90
CA LEU A 166 8.85 -11.14 12.03
C LEU A 166 9.36 -12.54 12.34
N CYS A 167 10.42 -13.00 11.67
CA CYS A 167 11.04 -14.31 11.94
C CYS A 167 11.57 -14.40 13.36
N ILE A 168 12.28 -13.38 13.85
CA ILE A 168 12.78 -13.32 15.24
C ILE A 168 11.62 -13.37 16.23
N PHE A 169 10.55 -12.60 15.99
CA PHE A 169 9.36 -12.59 16.84
C PHE A 169 8.69 -13.97 16.92
N VAL A 170 8.53 -14.64 15.77
CA VAL A 170 7.97 -16.00 15.71
C VAL A 170 8.85 -16.99 16.45
N ILE A 171 10.17 -16.96 16.24
CA ILE A 171 11.12 -17.83 16.95
C ILE A 171 11.04 -17.60 18.47
N ALA A 172 10.99 -16.35 18.92
CA ALA A 172 10.87 -16.02 20.35
C ALA A 172 9.56 -16.55 20.96
N LEU A 173 8.44 -16.46 20.23
CA LEU A 173 7.16 -17.05 20.68
C LEU A 173 7.27 -18.57 20.83
N PHE A 174 7.88 -19.26 19.87
CA PHE A 174 8.09 -20.71 19.96
C PHE A 174 9.05 -21.09 21.10
N CYS A 175 10.16 -20.37 21.28
CA CYS A 175 11.09 -20.62 22.39
C CYS A 175 10.46 -20.33 23.77
N GLY A 176 9.72 -19.24 23.92
CA GLY A 176 9.03 -18.89 25.17
C GLY A 176 7.95 -19.90 25.54
N ALA A 177 7.16 -20.37 24.57
CA ALA A 177 6.17 -21.42 24.79
C ALA A 177 6.80 -22.75 25.24
N CYS A 178 8.02 -23.06 24.78
CA CYS A 178 8.77 -24.23 25.22
C CYS A 178 9.31 -24.07 26.65
N CYS A 179 9.79 -22.89 27.03
CA CYS A 179 10.36 -22.65 28.37
C CYS A 179 9.29 -22.53 29.47
N SER A 180 8.09 -22.04 29.15
CA SER A 180 7.02 -21.86 30.15
C SER A 180 6.45 -23.17 30.70
N LYS A 181 6.72 -24.33 30.08
CA LYS A 181 6.24 -25.64 30.55
C LYS A 181 7.11 -26.28 31.64
N ALA A 182 8.22 -25.66 32.03
CA ALA A 182 9.19 -26.27 32.95
C ALA A 182 9.11 -25.75 34.40
N VAL A 183 8.17 -24.87 34.73
CA VAL A 183 8.01 -24.30 36.08
C VAL A 183 6.56 -24.48 36.54
N ASP A 184 6.18 -25.73 36.77
CA ASP A 184 5.01 -26.09 37.58
C ASP A 184 5.52 -26.47 38.98
N ASP A 185 6.01 -25.47 39.74
CA ASP A 185 6.12 -25.59 41.20
C ASP A 185 5.06 -24.65 41.83
N PRO A 186 4.07 -25.18 42.55
CA PRO A 186 2.96 -24.41 43.11
C PRO A 186 3.39 -23.78 44.45
N GLU A 187 4.04 -22.61 44.43
CA GLU A 187 4.31 -21.87 45.67
C GLU A 187 3.94 -20.37 45.55
N ASP A 188 2.63 -20.14 45.77
CA ASP A 188 1.98 -19.03 46.50
C ASP A 188 2.57 -17.60 46.45
N SER A 189 3.12 -17.19 45.32
CA SER A 189 3.70 -15.86 45.16
C SER A 189 2.74 -14.92 44.43
N GLN A 190 1.98 -14.13 45.20
CA GLN A 190 1.26 -12.94 44.72
C GLN A 190 2.26 -11.94 44.11
N ALA A 191 2.53 -12.07 42.81
CA ALA A 191 3.31 -11.10 42.07
C ALA A 191 2.44 -9.86 41.76
N PRO A 192 2.93 -8.64 42.04
CA PRO A 192 2.19 -7.41 41.75
C PRO A 192 2.00 -7.23 40.24
N ASP A 193 0.76 -6.98 39.86
CA ASP A 193 0.30 -6.75 38.49
C ASP A 193 0.84 -5.40 37.95
N ASN A 194 2.10 -5.40 37.52
CA ASN A 194 2.78 -4.25 36.92
C ASN A 194 2.65 -4.23 35.37
N SER A 195 1.70 -4.96 34.80
CA SER A 195 1.54 -5.11 33.34
C SER A 195 0.90 -3.89 32.63
N SER A 196 0.55 -2.84 33.38
CA SER A 196 -0.24 -1.71 32.87
C SER A 196 0.56 -0.47 32.42
N ILE A 197 1.88 -0.41 32.57
CA ILE A 197 2.63 0.86 32.43
C ILE A 197 3.43 1.00 31.11
N ALA A 198 3.58 -0.05 30.29
CA ALA A 198 4.46 0.00 29.11
C ALA A 198 3.76 -0.02 27.73
N SER A 199 2.45 0.27 27.65
CA SER A 199 1.79 0.52 26.35
C SER A 199 1.64 2.00 26.09
N SER A 200 2.59 2.52 25.31
CA SER A 200 2.36 3.57 24.30
C SER A 200 1.54 4.79 24.75
N ALA A 201 2.04 5.48 25.77
CA ALA A 201 1.85 6.93 25.86
C ALA A 201 2.62 7.60 24.71
N VAL A 202 2.14 7.41 23.47
CA VAL A 202 2.43 8.33 22.38
C VAL A 202 1.89 9.66 22.86
N ILE A 203 2.80 10.56 23.23
CA ILE A 203 2.49 11.90 23.69
C ILE A 203 1.54 12.51 22.66
N SER A 204 0.25 12.54 22.96
CA SER A 204 -0.80 12.97 22.04
C SER A 204 -0.81 14.50 21.99
N VAL A 205 0.29 15.08 21.53
CA VAL A 205 0.33 16.53 21.38
C VAL A 205 -0.49 16.88 20.14
N PRO A 206 -1.60 17.63 20.27
CA PRO A 206 -2.52 17.84 19.15
C PRO A 206 -1.84 18.41 17.90
N TRP A 207 -0.81 19.26 18.08
CA TRP A 207 -0.05 19.83 16.96
C TRP A 207 0.73 18.78 16.16
N ILE A 208 1.22 17.71 16.79
CA ILE A 208 1.93 16.62 16.09
C ILE A 208 0.95 15.91 15.17
N GLN A 209 -0.25 15.59 15.67
CA GLN A 209 -1.28 14.96 14.87
C GLN A 209 -1.70 15.85 13.69
N HIS A 210 -1.90 17.15 13.91
CA HIS A 210 -2.19 18.09 12.82
C HIS A 210 -1.04 18.20 11.81
N ALA A 211 0.21 18.17 12.26
CA ALA A 211 1.38 18.19 11.38
C ALA A 211 1.46 16.93 10.51
N ILE A 212 1.24 15.75 11.09
CA ILE A 212 1.18 14.47 10.37
C ILE A 212 0.04 14.52 9.34
N LEU A 213 -1.14 14.98 9.74
CA LEU A 213 -2.28 15.07 8.83
C LEU A 213 -2.00 16.05 7.67
N THR A 214 -1.37 17.19 7.96
CA THR A 214 -1.01 18.18 6.94
C THR A 214 0.04 17.61 5.97
N ALA A 215 1.08 16.96 6.49
CA ALA A 215 2.11 16.32 5.67
C ALA A 215 1.52 15.24 4.75
N GLN A 216 0.61 14.43 5.27
CA GLN A 216 -0.06 13.38 4.50
C GLN A 216 -1.00 13.97 3.42
N ALA A 217 -1.72 15.05 3.71
CA ALA A 217 -2.56 15.74 2.72
C ALA A 217 -1.71 16.36 1.57
N LEU A 218 -0.57 16.95 1.90
CA LEU A 218 0.39 17.45 0.92
C LEU A 218 0.96 16.31 0.07
N LEU A 219 1.37 15.22 0.72
CA LEU A 219 1.88 14.03 0.04
C LEU A 219 0.83 13.42 -0.91
N TRP A 220 -0.42 13.31 -0.47
CA TRP A 220 -1.53 12.84 -1.31
C TRP A 220 -1.73 13.73 -2.52
N THR A 221 -1.79 15.05 -2.32
CA THR A 221 -1.97 16.03 -3.40
C THR A 221 -0.81 15.95 -4.40
N SER A 222 0.43 15.94 -3.89
CA SER A 222 1.62 15.78 -4.72
C SER A 222 1.61 14.47 -5.50
N SER A 223 1.15 13.37 -4.91
CA SER A 223 1.05 12.09 -5.61
C SER A 223 0.04 12.14 -6.75
N VAL A 224 -1.18 12.65 -6.51
CA VAL A 224 -2.22 12.76 -7.54
C VAL A 224 -1.71 13.60 -8.70
N VAL A 225 -1.14 14.78 -8.40
CA VAL A 225 -0.59 15.69 -9.41
C VAL A 225 0.56 15.03 -10.17
N ASN A 226 1.50 14.38 -9.48
CA ASN A 226 2.62 13.71 -10.13
C ASN A 226 2.18 12.56 -11.04
N THR A 227 1.17 11.77 -10.66
CA THR A 227 0.64 10.70 -11.50
C THR A 227 -0.09 11.25 -12.73
N GLU A 228 -0.89 12.30 -12.61
CA GLU A 228 -1.59 12.87 -13.76
C GLU A 228 -0.62 13.65 -14.68
N LEU A 229 0.41 14.30 -14.14
CA LEU A 229 1.48 14.90 -14.93
C LEU A 229 2.33 13.85 -15.64
N LEU A 230 2.65 12.73 -14.99
CA LEU A 230 3.29 11.57 -15.62
C LEU A 230 2.48 11.15 -16.87
N ILE A 231 1.16 11.03 -16.75
CA ILE A 231 0.28 10.64 -17.85
C ILE A 231 0.27 11.70 -18.96
N HIS A 232 0.16 12.97 -18.57
CA HIS A 232 0.14 14.09 -19.49
C HIS A 232 1.43 14.18 -20.32
N PHE A 233 2.61 14.11 -19.68
CA PHE A 233 3.90 14.24 -20.36
C PHE A 233 4.25 13.05 -21.26
N ASN A 234 3.75 11.85 -20.97
CA ASN A 234 3.98 10.68 -21.82
C ASN A 234 3.08 10.64 -23.07
N HIS A 235 2.08 11.52 -23.18
CA HIS A 235 1.20 11.68 -24.36
C HIS A 235 0.71 10.33 -24.94
N PHE A 236 0.05 9.52 -24.12
CA PHE A 236 -0.42 8.20 -24.56
C PHE A 236 -1.30 8.29 -25.81
N ALA A 237 -1.03 7.42 -26.78
CA ALA A 237 -1.88 7.29 -27.95
C ALA A 237 -3.32 7.00 -27.50
N LEU A 238 -4.27 7.79 -28.00
CA LEU A 238 -5.69 7.48 -27.84
C LEU A 238 -6.01 6.29 -28.75
N PRO A 239 -6.72 5.26 -28.26
CA PRO A 239 -7.28 4.25 -29.14
C PRO A 239 -8.15 4.94 -30.21
N ASP A 240 -7.94 4.61 -31.49
CA ASP A 240 -8.53 5.29 -32.64
C ASP A 240 -10.03 5.60 -32.46
N GLY A 241 -10.34 6.83 -32.02
CA GLY A 241 -11.70 7.36 -31.88
C GLY A 241 -12.63 6.66 -30.89
N GLN A 242 -12.22 5.56 -30.26
CA GLN A 242 -13.09 4.78 -29.40
C GLN A 242 -12.76 5.07 -27.94
N ARG A 243 -13.71 5.69 -27.22
CA ARG A 243 -13.67 5.72 -25.75
C ARG A 243 -13.61 4.26 -25.30
N SER A 244 -12.49 3.87 -24.67
CA SER A 244 -12.35 2.51 -24.13
C SER A 244 -13.56 2.23 -23.23
N PRO A 245 -14.40 1.23 -23.56
CA PRO A 245 -15.51 0.85 -22.70
C PRO A 245 -14.96 0.47 -21.32
N TRP A 246 -15.74 0.70 -20.27
CA TRP A 246 -15.34 0.26 -18.93
C TRP A 246 -15.10 -1.24 -18.94
N GLN A 247 -13.85 -1.64 -18.68
CA GLN A 247 -13.45 -3.03 -18.61
C GLN A 247 -13.47 -3.52 -17.16
N PHE A 248 -13.50 -4.84 -16.97
CA PHE A 248 -13.65 -5.48 -15.66
C PHE A 248 -12.56 -5.06 -14.66
N GLY A 249 -11.33 -4.81 -15.12
CA GLY A 249 -10.22 -4.39 -14.27
C GLY A 249 -10.45 -3.07 -13.55
N GLN A 250 -11.26 -2.17 -14.11
CA GLN A 250 -11.62 -0.89 -13.47
C GLN A 250 -12.75 -1.04 -12.46
N ILE A 251 -13.61 -2.04 -12.64
CA ILE A 251 -14.84 -2.21 -11.86
C ILE A 251 -14.50 -2.71 -10.45
N LEU A 252 -13.58 -3.66 -10.33
CA LEU A 252 -13.16 -4.23 -9.05
C LEU A 252 -12.64 -3.18 -8.04
N PRO A 253 -11.63 -2.34 -8.35
CA PRO A 253 -11.14 -1.35 -7.39
C PRO A 253 -12.19 -0.28 -7.05
N MET A 254 -13.11 0.03 -7.96
CA MET A 254 -14.23 0.92 -7.67
C MET A 254 -15.19 0.31 -6.64
N PHE A 255 -15.50 -0.98 -6.75
CA PHE A 255 -16.30 -1.67 -5.73
C PHE A 255 -15.61 -1.72 -4.38
N LEU A 256 -14.31 -1.98 -4.33
CA LEU A 256 -13.54 -1.93 -3.09
C LEU A 256 -13.58 -0.53 -2.46
N THR A 257 -13.55 0.53 -3.28
CA THR A 257 -13.66 1.91 -2.81
C THR A 257 -14.99 2.19 -2.08
N ILE A 258 -16.09 1.54 -2.48
CA ILE A 258 -17.40 1.67 -1.80
C ILE A 258 -17.31 1.14 -0.36
N ILE A 259 -16.52 0.10 -0.09
CA ILE A 259 -16.32 -0.45 1.25
C ILE A 259 -15.64 0.60 2.14
N SER A 260 -14.56 1.23 1.67
CA SER A 260 -13.89 2.31 2.39
C SER A 260 -14.81 3.51 2.64
N LEU A 261 -15.60 3.91 1.64
CA LEU A 261 -16.56 5.02 1.75
C LEU A 261 -17.66 4.72 2.78
N ARG A 262 -18.13 3.47 2.86
CA ARG A 262 -19.09 3.06 3.88
C ARG A 262 -18.51 3.25 5.28
N SER A 263 -17.24 2.92 5.50
CA SER A 263 -16.58 3.14 6.79
C SER A 263 -16.45 4.63 7.12
N VAL A 264 -16.12 5.48 6.14
CA VAL A 264 -16.13 6.95 6.32
C VAL A 264 -17.53 7.45 6.71
N TYR A 265 -18.57 6.97 6.02
CA TYR A 265 -19.95 7.35 6.29
C TYR A 265 -20.40 6.96 7.69
N LYS A 266 -20.08 5.74 8.13
CA LYS A 266 -20.39 5.26 9.50
C LYS A 266 -19.69 6.08 10.57
N ALA A 267 -18.41 6.37 10.37
CA ALA A 267 -17.65 7.22 11.27
C ALA A 267 -18.26 8.62 11.36
N TRP A 268 -18.65 9.21 10.22
CA TRP A 268 -19.31 10.52 10.17
C TRP A 268 -20.68 10.53 10.85
N ARG A 269 -21.46 9.45 10.73
CA ARG A 269 -22.74 9.28 11.43
C ARG A 269 -22.59 9.04 12.94
N GLY A 270 -21.37 8.80 13.43
CA GLY A 270 -21.13 8.40 14.82
C GLY A 270 -21.63 6.99 15.15
N GLU A 271 -21.93 6.17 14.14
CA GLU A 271 -22.40 4.79 14.36
C GLU A 271 -21.30 3.93 15.00
N ASP A 272 -20.03 4.21 14.71
CA ASP A 272 -18.88 3.50 15.30
C ASP A 272 -18.67 3.85 16.78
N ALA A 273 -19.11 5.04 17.22
CA ALA A 273 -19.08 5.43 18.63
C ALA A 273 -20.16 4.68 19.46
N ALA A 274 -21.17 4.12 18.79
CA ALA A 274 -22.25 3.37 19.40
C ALA A 274 -22.00 1.86 19.43
N SER A 275 -20.92 1.35 18.81
CA SER A 275 -20.50 -0.02 19.06
C SER A 275 -20.07 -0.05 20.52
N PRO A 276 -20.82 -0.72 21.42
CA PRO A 276 -20.48 -0.74 22.82
C PRO A 276 -19.07 -1.30 22.87
N THR A 277 -18.10 -0.47 23.28
CA THR A 277 -16.93 -0.96 23.97
C THR A 277 -17.47 -2.05 24.85
N ARG A 278 -17.11 -3.32 24.57
CA ARG A 278 -17.50 -4.45 25.41
C ARG A 278 -17.11 -4.01 26.80
N SER A 279 -18.06 -3.50 27.56
CA SER A 279 -17.89 -3.22 28.96
C SER A 279 -17.40 -4.56 29.49
N PRO A 280 -16.22 -4.61 30.12
CA PRO A 280 -15.69 -5.86 30.62
C PRO A 280 -16.84 -6.58 31.35
N PRO A 281 -17.05 -7.88 31.09
CA PRO A 281 -18.16 -8.60 31.69
C PRO A 281 -18.17 -8.31 33.20
N PRO A 282 -19.34 -8.06 33.81
CA PRO A 282 -19.42 -7.72 35.22
C PRO A 282 -18.67 -8.76 36.03
N LEU A 283 -17.78 -8.31 36.93
CA LEU A 283 -16.98 -9.19 37.76
C LEU A 283 -17.91 -10.17 38.51
N PRO A 284 -17.55 -11.47 38.60
CA PRO A 284 -18.33 -12.41 39.38
C PRO A 284 -18.43 -11.94 40.84
N PRO A 285 -19.58 -12.18 41.52
CA PRO A 285 -19.78 -11.73 42.88
C PRO A 285 -18.71 -12.33 43.80
N VAL A 286 -17.99 -11.47 44.52
CA VAL A 286 -17.02 -11.87 45.55
C VAL A 286 -17.78 -12.61 46.65
N ARG A 287 -17.58 -13.93 46.71
CA ARG A 287 -18.15 -14.78 47.76
C ARG A 287 -17.41 -14.45 49.06
N ARG A 288 -18.04 -13.69 49.97
CA ARG A 288 -17.51 -13.51 51.32
C ARG A 288 -17.52 -14.88 52.02
N MET A 289 -16.34 -15.34 52.42
CA MET A 289 -16.18 -16.43 53.38
C MET A 289 -16.28 -15.87 54.80
#